data_AF-A0A1L3MYG1-F1
#
_entry.id   AF-A0A1L3MYG1-F1
#
_cell.length_a   1.000
_cell.length_b   1.000
_cell.length_c   1.000
_cell.angle_alpha   90.00
_cell.angle_beta   90.00
_cell.angle_gamma   90.00
#
_symmetry.space_group_name_H-M   'P 1'
#
loop_
_entity.id
_entity.type
_entity.pdbx_description
1 polymer ?
#
loop_
_entity_poly.entity_id
_entity_poly.type
_entity_poly.pdbx_seq_one_letter_code
_entity_poly.pdbx_strand_id
1 'polypeptide(L)' 'MQDLKTYLSTAPVLAISSFIFLAGLLIEINRFFPDALTFAFF' A
#
# COMPACT_ATOMS: atom_id res chain seq x y z
N MET A 1 5.26 12.91 23.31
CA MET A 1 4.53 12.33 22.15
C MET A 1 4.98 12.89 20.81
N GLN A 2 5.50 14.12 20.73
CA GLN A 2 5.91 14.74 19.46
C GLN A 2 7.10 14.02 18.80
N ASP A 3 8.08 13.56 19.57
CA ASP A 3 9.28 12.89 19.04
C ASP A 3 8.96 11.56 18.36
N LEU A 4 7.96 10.84 18.88
CA LEU A 4 7.46 9.61 18.27
C LEU A 4 6.81 9.89 16.91
N LYS A 5 6.02 10.96 16.79
CA LYS A 5 5.43 11.38 15.51
C LYS A 5 6.50 11.81 14.51
N THR A 6 7.52 12.53 14.96
CA THR A 6 8.66 12.92 14.11
C THR A 6 9.41 11.68 13.60
N TYR A 7 9.67 10.70 14.46
CA TYR A 7 10.29 9.44 14.06
C TYR A 7 9.44 8.66 13.04
N LEU A 8 8.13 8.55 13.27
CA LEU A 8 7.21 7.91 12.32
C LEU A 8 7.10 8.67 10.99
N SER A 9 7.32 9.99 11.00
CA SER A 9 7.30 10.83 9.82
C SER A 9 8.64 10.87 9.06
N THR A 10 9.64 10.09 9.49
CA THR A 10 10.92 10.00 8.75
C THR A 10 10.69 9.31 7.40
N ALA A 11 11.38 9.78 6.36
CA ALA A 11 11.25 9.28 4.99
C ALA A 11 11.23 7.73 4.84
N PRO A 12 12.15 6.95 5.44
CA PRO A 12 12.12 5.49 5.31
C PRO A 12 10.90 4.86 6.00
N VAL A 13 10.43 5.40 7.12
CA VAL A 13 9.29 4.86 7.88
C VAL A 13 7.99 5.09 7.12
N LEU A 14 7.80 6.29 6.57
CA LEU A 14 6.67 6.59 5.71
C LEU A 14 6.70 5.79 4.41
N ALA A 15 7.88 5.60 3.80
CA ALA A 15 8.00 4.79 2.60
C ALA A 15 7.56 3.35 2.86
N ILE A 16 8.06 2.71 3.94
CA ILE A 16 7.66 1.34 4.31
C ILE A 16 6.16 1.28 4.61
N SER A 17 5.61 2.24 5.36
CA SER A 17 4.17 2.31 5.64
C SER A 17 3.34 2.42 4.35
N SER A 18 3.76 3.26 3.41
CA SER A 18 3.12 3.42 2.10
C SER A 18 3.21 2.15 1.26
N PHE A 19 4.36 1.48 1.23
CA PHE A 19 4.53 0.24 0.47
C PHE A 19 3.76 -0.92 1.08
N ILE A 20 3.66 -1.01 2.41
CA ILE A 20 2.81 -2.02 3.07
C ILE A 20 1.34 -1.78 2.70
N PHE A 21 0.87 -0.54 2.77
CA PHE A 21 -0.50 -0.21 2.39
C PHE A 21 -0.77 -0.51 0.92
N LEU A 22 0.14 -0.08 0.03
CA LEU A 22 0.03 -0.33 -1.40
C LEU A 22 0.08 -1.83 -1.73
N ALA A 23 1.01 -2.57 -1.14
CA ALA A 23 1.11 -4.01 -1.33
C ALA A 23 -0.15 -4.73 -0.85
N GLY A 24 -0.67 -4.38 0.33
CA GLY A 24 -1.94 -4.90 0.84
C GLY A 24 -3.09 -4.64 -0.13
N LEU A 25 -3.21 -3.40 -0.64
CA LEU A 25 -4.22 -3.04 -1.62
C LEU A 25 -4.10 -3.88 -2.91
N LEU A 26 -2.89 -4.01 -3.48
CA LEU A 26 -2.66 -4.81 -4.68
C LEU A 26 -2.97 -6.31 -4.45
N ILE A 27 -2.63 -6.85 -3.28
CA ILE A 27 -2.93 -8.25 -2.93
C ILE A 27 -4.45 -8.45 -2.88
N GLU A 28 -5.18 -7.55 -2.22
CA GLU A 28 -6.64 -7.66 -2.12
C GLU A 28 -7.31 -7.51 -3.49
N ILE A 29 -6.82 -6.60 -4.35
CA ILE A 29 -7.32 -6.45 -5.73
C ILE A 29 -7.14 -7.77 -6.50
N ASN A 30 -5.94 -8.37 -6.47
CA ASN A 30 -5.69 -9.64 -7.14
C ASN A 30 -6.40 -10.83 -6.47
N ARG A 31 -6.81 -10.72 -5.20
CA ARG A 31 -7.64 -11.73 -4.52
C ARG A 31 -9.09 -11.68 -4.99
N PHE A 32 -9.65 -10.48 -5.20
CA PHE A 32 -11.04 -10.32 -5.66
C PHE A 32 -11.19 -10.47 -7.17
N PHE A 33 -10.18 -10.05 -7.94
CA PHE A 33 -10.16 -10.16 -9.40
C PHE A 33 -8.92 -10.96 -9.83
N PRO A 34 -8.94 -12.29 -9.63
CA PRO A 34 -7.84 -13.13 -10.07
C PRO A 34 -7.75 -13.11 -11.60
N ASP A 35 -6.52 -13.09 -12.11
CA ASP A 35 -6.19 -13.28 -13.53
C ASP A 35 -6.77 -12.23 -14.51
N ALA A 36 -6.75 -10.95 -14.09
CA ALA A 36 -7.13 -9.82 -14.95
C ALA A 36 -6.08 -9.54 -16.04
N LEU A 37 -6.21 -10.19 -17.21
CA LEU A 37 -5.34 -9.96 -18.37
C LEU A 37 -5.62 -8.62 -19.07
N THR A 38 -6.87 -8.16 -19.04
CA THR A 38 -7.32 -6.90 -19.63
C THR A 38 -8.36 -6.25 -18.72
N PHE A 39 -8.55 -4.92 -18.84
CA PHE A 39 -9.60 -4.22 -18.10
C PHE A 39 -10.98 -4.59 -18.67
N ALA A 40 -11.81 -5.24 -17.86
CA ALA A 40 -13.10 -5.78 -18.28
C ALA A 40 -14.26 -4.75 -18.27
N PHE A 41 -13.98 -3.47 -18.03
CA PHE A 41 -15.00 -2.42 -17.83
C PHE A 41 -15.20 -1.51 -19.06
N PHE A 42 -15.19 -2.08 -20.27
CA PHE A 42 -15.49 -1.35 -21.50
C PHE A 42 -17.00 -1.20 -21.71
#